data_AF-C3MS20-F1
#
_entry.id   AF-C3MS20-F1
#
_cell.length_a   1.000
_cell.length_b   1.000
_cell.length_c   1.000
_cell.angle_alpha   90.00
_cell.angle_beta   90.00
_cell.angle_gamma   90.00
#
_symmetry.space_group_name_H-M   'P 1'
#
loop_
_entity.id
_entity.type
_entity.pdbx_description
1 polymer ?
#
loop_
_entity_poly.entity_id
_entity_poly.type
_entity_poly.pdbx_seq_one_letter_code
_entity_poly.pdbx_strand_id
1 'polypeptide(L)'
;MRKAQSEYIGFIIAIIIIALVIIPLFYILSNYSVPSAKKLDYAQVLKNQINGGGILIFFNSTFPETSSALNSNLIVLKGSTNYTLAGVYYMKNGVIYNITSNVKPFVFSNGIVTILNKNLPQPLIYNFTLPAYVWNYSVILQINGYNVTVFAQVYPNETAFTS
;
A
#
# COMPACT_ATOMS: atom_id res chain seq x y z
N MET A 1 11.43 55.03 -24.29
CA MET A 1 11.39 54.77 -22.83
C MET A 1 10.08 54.16 -22.32
N ARG A 2 8.89 54.65 -22.72
CA ARG A 2 7.60 54.12 -22.20
C ARG A 2 7.26 52.67 -22.60
N LYS A 3 7.73 52.20 -23.77
CA LYS A 3 7.45 50.84 -24.29
C LYS A 3 8.14 49.73 -23.49
N ALA A 4 9.43 49.92 -23.18
CA ALA A 4 10.19 49.00 -22.33
C ALA A 4 9.65 48.90 -20.90
N GLN A 5 9.12 50.00 -20.34
CA GLN A 5 8.45 49.98 -19.03
C GLN A 5 7.13 49.19 -19.07
N SER A 6 6.36 49.31 -20.15
CA SER A 6 5.11 48.54 -20.35
C SER A 6 5.38 47.04 -20.49
N GLU A 7 6.44 46.65 -21.20
CA GLU A 7 6.85 45.25 -21.35
C GLU A 7 7.35 44.66 -20.02
N TYR A 8 8.10 45.45 -19.24
CA TYR A 8 8.57 45.05 -17.92
C TYR A 8 7.41 44.84 -16.92
N ILE A 9 6.41 45.72 -16.94
CA ILE A 9 5.20 45.61 -16.13
C ILE A 9 4.38 44.38 -16.52
N GLY A 10 4.22 44.12 -17.83
CA GLY A 10 3.54 42.92 -18.32
C GLY A 10 4.22 41.62 -17.87
N PHE A 11 5.56 41.59 -17.90
CA PHE A 11 6.33 40.44 -17.45
C PHE A 11 6.20 40.19 -15.94
N ILE A 12 6.23 41.24 -15.12
CA ILE A 12 6.02 41.12 -13.66
C ILE A 12 4.62 40.58 -13.36
N ILE A 13 3.59 41.07 -14.04
CA ILE A 13 2.22 40.59 -13.85
C ILE A 13 2.09 39.11 -14.21
N ALA A 14 2.73 38.67 -15.31
CA ALA A 14 2.74 37.27 -15.70
C ALA A 14 3.39 36.37 -14.64
N ILE A 15 4.52 36.79 -14.04
CA ILE A 15 5.18 36.04 -12.96
C ILE A 15 4.28 35.94 -11.72
N ILE A 16 3.59 37.02 -11.36
CA ILE A 16 2.67 37.02 -10.21
C ILE A 16 1.53 36.01 -10.44
N ILE A 17 0.96 35.98 -11.65
CA ILE A 17 -0.11 35.02 -12.00
C ILE A 17 0.41 33.58 -11.93
N ILE A 18 1.62 33.32 -12.45
CA ILE A 18 2.24 31.99 -12.38
C ILE A 18 2.45 31.56 -10.92
N ALA A 19 2.98 32.44 -10.07
CA ALA A 19 3.16 32.15 -8.65
C ALA A 19 1.83 31.90 -7.92
N LEU A 20 0.78 32.67 -8.23
CA LEU A 20 -0.56 32.50 -7.67
C LEU A 20 -1.21 31.15 -8.03
N VAL A 21 -0.80 30.52 -9.13
CA VAL A 21 -1.31 29.18 -9.52
C VAL A 21 -0.42 28.07 -8.93
N ILE A 22 0.90 28.21 -9.05
CA ILE A 22 1.84 27.14 -8.66
C ILE A 22 1.88 26.92 -7.14
N ILE A 23 1.86 27.99 -6.34
CA ILE A 23 1.94 27.89 -4.88
C ILE A 23 0.75 27.10 -4.29
N PRO A 24 -0.52 27.44 -4.56
CA PRO A 24 -1.64 26.66 -4.04
C PRO A 24 -1.68 25.23 -4.60
N LEU A 25 -1.27 25.02 -5.86
CA LEU A 25 -1.17 23.67 -6.42
C LEU A 25 -0.15 22.81 -5.66
N PHE A 26 0.99 23.39 -5.29
CA PHE A 26 2.01 22.73 -4.46
C PHE A 26 1.47 22.38 -3.07
N TYR A 27 0.71 23.28 -2.43
CA TYR A 27 0.07 23.00 -1.14
C TYR A 27 -1.00 21.90 -1.23
N ILE A 28 -1.77 21.84 -2.31
CA ILE A 28 -2.77 20.79 -2.53
C ILE A 28 -2.11 19.42 -2.73
N LEU A 29 -1.04 19.37 -3.54
CA LEU A 29 -0.30 18.13 -3.80
C LEU A 29 0.46 17.65 -2.56
N SER A 30 0.97 18.57 -1.73
CA SER A 30 1.69 18.22 -0.50
C SER A 30 0.75 17.77 0.63
N ASN A 31 -0.50 18.25 0.66
CA ASN A 31 -1.51 17.88 1.65
C ASN A 31 -2.50 16.82 1.16
N TYR A 32 -2.18 16.11 0.08
CA TYR A 32 -3.03 15.04 -0.43
C TYR A 32 -3.26 14.02 0.69
N SER A 33 -4.52 13.63 0.89
CA SER A 33 -4.92 12.75 2.00
C SER A 33 -4.11 11.47 1.96
N VAL A 34 -3.16 11.39 2.87
CA VAL A 34 -2.40 10.19 3.16
C VAL A 34 -3.42 9.11 3.56
N PRO A 35 -3.33 7.86 3.06
CA PRO A 35 -4.10 6.76 3.63
C PRO A 35 -3.69 6.65 5.10
N SER A 36 -4.51 7.22 5.98
CA SER A 36 -4.36 7.05 7.42
C SER A 36 -4.44 5.56 7.70
N ALA A 37 -3.49 5.06 8.50
CA ALA A 37 -3.50 3.71 9.02
C ALA A 37 -4.90 3.42 9.58
N LYS A 38 -5.75 2.71 8.83
CA LYS A 38 -7.06 2.39 9.37
C LYS A 38 -6.83 1.43 10.51
N LYS A 39 -7.21 1.84 11.72
CA LYS A 39 -7.29 0.92 12.86
C LYS A 39 -8.14 -0.27 12.41
N LEU A 40 -7.59 -1.49 12.52
CA LEU A 40 -8.26 -2.72 12.12
C LEU A 40 -9.67 -2.75 12.74
N ASP A 41 -10.69 -2.62 11.88
CA ASP A 41 -12.08 -2.77 12.29
C ASP A 41 -12.44 -4.24 12.33
N TYR A 42 -12.23 -4.84 13.49
CA TYR A 42 -12.54 -6.24 13.74
C TYR A 42 -14.01 -6.57 13.47
N ALA A 43 -14.95 -5.62 13.62
CA ALA A 43 -16.38 -5.88 13.40
C ALA A 43 -16.71 -6.01 11.91
N GLN A 44 -16.16 -5.15 11.05
CA GLN A 44 -16.33 -5.25 9.59
C GLN A 44 -15.66 -6.53 9.05
N VAL A 45 -14.47 -6.85 9.56
CA VAL A 45 -13.75 -8.09 9.24
C VAL A 45 -14.58 -9.32 9.64
N LEU A 46 -15.14 -9.36 10.85
CA LEU A 46 -15.98 -10.45 11.33
C LEU A 46 -17.25 -10.61 10.47
N LYS A 47 -17.90 -9.51 10.06
CA LYS A 47 -19.06 -9.56 9.18
C LYS A 47 -18.72 -10.17 7.81
N ASN A 48 -17.54 -9.88 7.27
CA ASN A 48 -17.05 -10.48 6.02
C ASN A 48 -16.60 -11.95 6.20
N GLN A 49 -16.19 -12.35 7.42
CA GLN A 49 -15.79 -13.73 7.75
C GLN A 49 -16.96 -14.73 7.83
N ILE A 50 -18.15 -14.27 8.22
CA ILE A 50 -19.35 -15.10 8.41
C ILE A 50 -19.95 -15.55 7.07
N ASN A 51 -19.75 -14.79 5.99
CA ASN A 51 -20.38 -15.03 4.68
C ASN A 51 -19.54 -15.80 3.65
N GLY A 52 -18.33 -16.26 3.97
CA GLY A 52 -17.52 -17.02 3.02
C GLY A 52 -16.26 -17.59 3.64
N GLY A 53 -16.05 -18.89 3.51
CA GLY A 53 -14.89 -19.63 4.03
C GLY A 53 -13.52 -19.25 3.46
N GLY A 54 -13.39 -18.11 2.78
CA GLY A 54 -12.21 -17.70 2.02
C GLY A 54 -11.05 -17.14 2.86
N ILE A 55 -9.94 -16.89 2.16
CA ILE A 55 -8.73 -16.26 2.69
C ILE A 55 -8.99 -14.76 2.82
N LEU A 56 -8.61 -14.17 3.96
CA LEU A 56 -8.74 -12.75 4.23
C LEU A 56 -7.39 -12.12 4.54
N ILE A 57 -7.00 -11.17 3.69
CA ILE A 57 -5.73 -10.46 3.79
C ILE A 57 -6.03 -8.97 3.83
N PHE A 58 -5.62 -8.30 4.90
CA PHE A 58 -5.71 -6.85 5.04
C PHE A 58 -4.35 -6.23 4.72
N PHE A 59 -4.32 -5.29 3.77
CA PHE A 59 -3.12 -4.51 3.52
C PHE A 59 -3.10 -3.31 4.44
N ASN A 60 -2.42 -3.46 5.58
CA ASN A 60 -2.18 -2.36 6.51
C ASN A 60 -1.10 -1.44 5.93
N SER A 61 -1.45 -0.20 5.64
CA SER A 61 -0.52 0.73 5.01
C SER A 61 -0.56 2.11 5.64
N THR A 62 0.60 2.61 5.99
CA THR A 62 0.80 3.90 6.65
C THR A 62 1.89 4.66 5.93
N PHE A 63 1.81 5.99 5.91
CA PHE A 63 2.91 6.79 5.41
C PHE A 63 4.19 6.43 6.17
N PRO A 64 5.32 6.28 5.46
CA PRO A 64 6.58 5.99 6.12
C PRO A 64 7.13 7.26 6.77
N GLU A 65 6.74 7.54 8.00
CA GLU A 65 7.35 8.61 8.81
C GLU A 65 8.77 8.23 9.29
N THR A 66 9.06 6.93 9.35
CA THR A 66 10.40 6.36 9.62
C THR A 66 10.58 5.08 8.81
N SER A 67 11.81 4.63 8.57
CA SER A 67 12.13 3.38 7.84
C SER A 67 11.78 2.09 8.61
N SER A 68 10.62 2.06 9.27
CA SER A 68 10.09 0.88 9.94
C SER A 68 9.54 -0.11 8.91
N ALA A 69 9.98 -1.36 8.99
CA ALA A 69 9.49 -2.45 8.17
C ALA A 69 8.00 -2.80 8.43
N LEU A 70 7.34 -2.08 9.35
CA LEU A 70 5.95 -2.28 9.74
C LEU A 70 4.97 -1.21 9.24
N ASN A 71 5.43 -0.30 8.38
CA ASN A 71 4.56 0.72 7.78
C ASN A 71 3.69 0.18 6.64
N SER A 72 4.04 -0.96 6.06
CA SER A 72 3.32 -1.56 4.94
C SER A 72 3.36 -3.06 5.09
N ASN A 73 2.23 -3.66 5.47
CA ASN A 73 2.18 -5.05 5.93
C ASN A 73 0.92 -5.72 5.38
N LEU A 74 1.01 -6.99 5.03
CA LEU A 74 -0.14 -7.85 4.82
C LEU A 74 -0.45 -8.58 6.12
N ILE A 75 -1.61 -8.31 6.68
CA ILE A 75 -2.14 -9.00 7.86
C ILE A 75 -3.08 -10.09 7.38
N VAL A 76 -2.72 -11.35 7.61
CA VAL A 76 -3.56 -12.50 7.28
C VAL A 76 -4.50 -12.74 8.46
N LEU A 77 -5.77 -12.37 8.27
CA LEU A 77 -6.80 -12.40 9.33
C LEU A 77 -7.49 -13.76 9.39
N LYS A 78 -7.64 -14.40 8.22
CA LYS A 78 -8.16 -15.77 8.08
C LYS A 78 -7.36 -16.44 6.98
N GLY A 79 -6.64 -17.48 7.36
CA GLY A 79 -5.64 -18.11 6.52
C GLY A 79 -5.69 -19.63 6.63
N SER A 80 -4.93 -20.32 5.78
CA SER A 80 -4.82 -21.77 5.82
C SER A 80 -3.45 -22.21 5.33
N THR A 81 -2.95 -23.31 5.89
CA THR A 81 -1.68 -23.94 5.50
C THR A 81 -1.70 -24.47 4.08
N ASN A 82 -2.89 -24.70 3.52
CA ASN A 82 -3.07 -25.23 2.16
C ASN A 82 -2.88 -24.17 1.08
N TYR A 83 -2.81 -22.89 1.47
CA TYR A 83 -2.54 -21.78 0.58
C TYR A 83 -1.20 -21.15 0.90
N THR A 84 -0.48 -20.76 -0.13
CA THR A 84 0.84 -20.13 -0.02
C THR A 84 0.84 -18.80 -0.76
N LEU A 85 1.39 -17.77 -0.13
CA LEU A 85 1.75 -16.54 -0.82
C LEU A 85 3.01 -16.84 -1.63
N ALA A 86 2.88 -16.88 -2.95
CA ALA A 86 3.97 -17.25 -3.85
C ALA A 86 4.70 -16.02 -4.40
N GLY A 87 3.97 -14.93 -4.61
CA GLY A 87 4.51 -13.71 -5.18
C GLY A 87 3.75 -12.48 -4.71
N VAL A 88 4.46 -11.36 -4.65
CA VAL A 88 3.88 -10.04 -4.37
C VAL A 88 4.42 -9.04 -5.38
N TYR A 89 3.50 -8.29 -5.95
CA TYR A 89 3.77 -7.26 -6.94
C TYR A 89 3.09 -5.97 -6.51
N TYR A 90 3.52 -4.83 -7.04
CA TYR A 90 2.77 -3.58 -6.91
C TYR A 90 2.58 -2.95 -8.29
N MET A 91 1.50 -2.20 -8.43
CA MET A 91 1.21 -1.44 -9.65
C MET A 91 1.55 0.03 -9.48
N LYS A 92 2.32 0.57 -10.42
CA LYS A 92 2.61 2.00 -10.52
C LYS A 92 2.51 2.41 -11.97
N ASN A 93 1.66 3.40 -12.26
CA ASN A 93 1.45 3.96 -13.59
C ASN A 93 1.17 2.89 -14.68
N GLY A 94 0.40 1.86 -14.34
CA GLY A 94 0.06 0.77 -15.28
C GLY A 94 1.16 -0.29 -15.47
N VAL A 95 2.30 -0.17 -14.78
CA VAL A 95 3.39 -1.16 -14.82
C VAL A 95 3.36 -1.98 -13.54
N ILE A 96 3.53 -3.30 -13.69
CA ILE A 96 3.61 -4.27 -12.59
C ILE A 96 5.08 -4.50 -12.22
N TYR A 97 5.42 -4.28 -10.96
CA TYR A 97 6.76 -4.47 -10.43
C TYR A 97 6.77 -5.60 -9.40
N ASN A 98 7.74 -6.51 -9.52
CA ASN A 98 7.90 -7.63 -8.59
C ASN A 98 8.69 -7.20 -7.35
N ILE A 99 8.13 -7.44 -6.16
CA ILE A 99 8.77 -7.15 -4.86
C ILE A 99 8.91 -8.39 -3.97
N THR A 100 8.66 -9.58 -4.52
CA THR A 100 8.60 -10.86 -3.80
C THR A 100 9.83 -11.12 -2.93
N SER A 101 11.02 -10.76 -3.39
CA SER A 101 12.28 -10.94 -2.66
C SER A 101 12.43 -10.03 -1.43
N ASN A 102 11.69 -8.92 -1.38
CA ASN A 102 11.69 -7.97 -0.27
C ASN A 102 10.58 -8.25 0.75
N VAL A 103 9.76 -9.27 0.51
CA VAL A 103 8.68 -9.67 1.42
C VAL A 103 9.17 -10.71 2.41
N LYS A 104 8.99 -10.45 3.70
CA LYS A 104 9.39 -11.35 4.79
C LYS A 104 8.18 -11.72 5.63
N PRO A 105 7.98 -13.01 5.96
CA PRO A 105 6.93 -13.40 6.88
C PRO A 105 7.28 -12.97 8.30
N PHE A 106 6.26 -12.64 9.09
CA PHE A 106 6.40 -12.31 10.50
C PHE A 106 5.20 -12.80 11.30
N VAL A 107 5.39 -12.90 12.62
CA VAL A 107 4.34 -13.29 13.56
C VAL A 107 4.17 -12.23 14.63
N PHE A 108 2.92 -12.04 15.08
CA PHE A 108 2.61 -11.33 16.31
C PHE A 108 2.42 -12.37 17.42
N SER A 109 3.26 -12.34 18.44
CA SER A 109 3.11 -13.20 19.62
C SER A 109 3.37 -12.37 20.87
N ASN A 110 2.46 -12.41 21.84
CA ASN A 110 2.57 -11.67 23.10
C ASN A 110 2.84 -10.17 22.93
N GLY A 111 2.24 -9.55 21.89
CA GLY A 111 2.43 -8.13 21.57
C GLY A 111 3.77 -7.80 20.90
N ILE A 112 4.64 -8.78 20.68
CA ILE A 112 5.94 -8.61 20.02
C ILE A 112 5.84 -9.07 18.57
N VAL A 113 6.43 -8.28 17.67
CA VAL A 113 6.61 -8.63 16.26
C VAL A 113 7.95 -9.32 16.08
N THR A 114 7.93 -10.54 15.53
CA THR A 114 9.14 -11.26 15.14
C THR A 114 9.13 -11.49 13.64
N ILE A 115 10.05 -10.82 12.93
CA ILE A 115 10.31 -11.08 11.50
C ILE A 115 11.06 -12.41 11.39
N LEU A 116 10.54 -13.32 10.58
CA LEU A 116 11.18 -14.60 10.35
C LEU A 116 12.22 -14.46 9.24
N ASN A 117 13.37 -15.09 9.42
CA ASN A 117 14.39 -15.15 8.37
C ASN A 117 14.03 -16.20 7.30
N LYS A 118 12.93 -15.98 6.59
CA LYS A 118 12.41 -16.82 5.50
C LYS A 118 12.03 -15.95 4.31
N ASN A 119 11.97 -16.55 3.12
CA ASN A 119 11.54 -15.90 1.89
C ASN A 119 10.27 -16.57 1.36
N LEU A 120 9.50 -15.86 0.53
CA LEU A 120 8.42 -16.46 -0.25
C LEU A 120 8.96 -17.58 -1.17
N PRO A 121 8.18 -18.62 -1.47
CA PRO A 121 6.79 -18.84 -1.06
C PRO A 121 6.64 -19.24 0.41
N GLN A 122 5.56 -18.80 1.06
CA GLN A 122 5.26 -19.13 2.46
C GLN A 122 3.76 -19.34 2.68
N PRO A 123 3.36 -20.19 3.64
CA PRO A 123 1.95 -20.43 3.91
C PRO A 123 1.24 -19.17 4.40
N LEU A 124 -0.02 -18.99 3.99
CA LEU A 124 -0.91 -17.91 4.43
C LEU A 124 -1.44 -18.17 5.84
N ILE A 125 -0.51 -18.41 6.77
CA ILE A 125 -0.72 -18.42 8.23
C ILE A 125 0.15 -17.36 8.92
N TYR A 126 1.11 -16.80 8.17
CA TYR A 126 1.98 -15.72 8.61
C TYR A 126 1.44 -14.38 8.10
N ASN A 127 1.84 -13.31 8.77
CA ASN A 127 1.74 -11.97 8.21
C ASN A 127 2.98 -11.68 7.37
N PHE A 128 2.96 -10.65 6.54
CA PHE A 128 4.07 -10.34 5.63
C PHE A 128 4.43 -8.86 5.65
N THR A 129 5.72 -8.56 5.80
CA THR A 129 6.23 -7.20 5.65
C THR A 129 6.29 -6.85 4.16
N LEU A 130 5.99 -5.61 3.82
CA LEU A 130 6.20 -5.06 2.49
C LEU A 130 7.23 -3.93 2.56
N PRO A 131 7.92 -3.64 1.44
CA PRO A 131 8.80 -2.47 1.37
C PRO A 131 8.04 -1.18 1.64
N ALA A 132 8.62 -0.27 2.41
CA ALA A 132 7.97 0.98 2.78
C ALA A 132 7.51 1.84 1.58
N TYR A 133 8.17 1.73 0.42
CA TYR A 133 7.82 2.49 -0.77
C TYR A 133 6.50 2.04 -1.43
N VAL A 134 5.91 0.89 -1.04
CA VAL A 134 4.64 0.44 -1.61
C VAL A 134 3.39 1.00 -0.91
N TRP A 135 3.57 1.84 0.11
CA TRP A 135 2.49 2.28 1.01
C TRP A 135 1.27 2.90 0.32
N ASN A 136 1.44 3.57 -0.81
CA ASN A 136 0.36 4.25 -1.54
C ASN A 136 -0.02 3.56 -2.85
N TYR A 137 0.51 2.38 -3.14
CA TYR A 137 0.21 1.63 -4.36
C TYR A 137 -0.64 0.42 -4.05
N SER A 138 -1.49 -0.01 -5.00
CA SER A 138 -2.14 -1.31 -4.88
C SER A 138 -1.12 -2.42 -5.06
N VAL A 139 -1.25 -3.48 -4.27
CA VAL A 139 -0.43 -4.69 -4.38
C VAL A 139 -1.24 -5.82 -5.01
N ILE A 140 -0.58 -6.63 -5.83
CA ILE A 140 -1.14 -7.86 -6.41
C ILE A 140 -0.47 -9.02 -5.69
N LEU A 141 -1.30 -9.89 -5.11
CA LEU A 141 -0.88 -11.08 -4.41
C LEU A 141 -1.08 -12.27 -5.32
N GLN A 142 -0.04 -13.06 -5.52
CA GLN A 142 -0.13 -14.36 -6.16
C GLN A 142 -0.23 -15.44 -5.07
N ILE A 143 -1.40 -16.08 -5.00
CA ILE A 143 -1.73 -17.09 -4.01
C ILE A 143 -1.85 -18.43 -4.72
N ASN A 144 -1.07 -19.42 -4.27
CA ASN A 144 -1.17 -20.78 -4.77
C ASN A 144 -1.92 -21.66 -3.75
N GLY A 145 -2.85 -22.47 -4.23
CA GLY A 145 -3.48 -23.55 -3.47
C GLY A 145 -3.76 -24.73 -4.40
N TYR A 146 -3.73 -25.97 -3.90
CA TYR A 146 -4.04 -27.22 -4.63
C TYR A 146 -4.19 -27.12 -6.18
N ASN A 147 -3.06 -27.06 -6.92
CA ASN A 147 -2.96 -26.96 -8.39
C ASN A 147 -3.57 -25.72 -9.07
N VAL A 148 -3.99 -24.71 -8.31
CA VAL A 148 -4.51 -23.44 -8.81
C VAL A 148 -3.67 -22.25 -8.31
N THR A 149 -3.60 -21.23 -9.14
CA THR A 149 -3.01 -19.93 -8.80
C THR A 149 -4.09 -18.87 -8.93
N VAL A 150 -4.26 -18.09 -7.87
CA VAL A 150 -5.19 -16.97 -7.81
C VAL A 150 -4.41 -15.67 -7.64
N PHE A 151 -4.86 -14.63 -8.34
CA PHE A 151 -4.33 -13.28 -8.17
C PHE A 151 -5.38 -12.41 -7.47
N ALA A 152 -4.96 -11.76 -6.39
CA ALA A 152 -5.81 -10.83 -5.64
C ALA A 152 -5.15 -9.45 -5.60
N GLN A 153 -5.86 -8.42 -6.08
CA GLN A 153 -5.42 -7.04 -5.94
C GLN A 153 -5.93 -6.46 -4.62
N VAL A 154 -5.07 -5.78 -3.88
CA VAL A 154 -5.38 -5.16 -2.59
C VAL A 154 -4.94 -3.71 -2.62
N TYR A 155 -5.83 -2.81 -2.23
CA TYR A 155 -5.51 -1.39 -2.06
C TYR A 155 -5.02 -1.10 -0.63
N PRO A 156 -4.24 -0.03 -0.43
CA PRO A 156 -3.83 0.42 0.90
C PRO A 156 -5.01 0.56 1.85
N ASN A 157 -4.90 -0.04 3.04
CA ASN A 157 -5.93 -0.04 4.09
C ASN A 157 -7.26 -0.68 3.67
N GLU A 158 -7.21 -1.66 2.77
CA GLU A 158 -8.34 -2.48 2.38
C GLU A 158 -8.10 -3.98 2.62
N THR A 159 -9.19 -4.72 2.70
CA THR A 159 -9.17 -6.19 2.80
C THR A 159 -9.44 -6.78 1.43
N ALA A 160 -8.53 -7.62 0.95
CA ALA A 160 -8.82 -8.49 -0.17
C ALA A 160 -9.46 -9.79 0.31
N PHE A 161 -10.44 -10.24 -0.48
CA PHE A 161 -11.11 -11.52 -0.33
C PHE A 161 -10.85 -12.34 -1.58
N THR A 162 -10.55 -13.62 -1.39
CA THR A 162 -10.60 -14.60 -2.47
C THR A 162 -11.41 -15.80 -2.00
N SER A 163 -12.42 -16.16 -2.79
CA SER A 163 -13.30 -17.32 -2.61
C SER A 163 -12.77 -18.53 -3.37
#